data_AF-A0A523DHV5-F1
#
_entry.id   AF-A0A523DHV5-F1
#
_cell.length_a   1.000
_cell.length_b   1.000
_cell.length_c   1.000
_cell.angle_alpha   90.00
_cell.angle_beta   90.00
_cell.angle_gamma   90.00
#
_symmetry.space_group_name_H-M   'P 1'
#
loop_
_entity.id
_entity.type
_entity.pdbx_description
1 polymer ?
#
loop_
_entity_poly.entity_id
_entity_poly.type
_entity_poly.pdbx_seq_one_letter_code
_entity_poly.pdbx_strand_id
1 'polypeptide(L)' 'MKTTMSTKGQIVLPAELRQQDDIEPGQEFDVERIDRGEYRLVRRSPRPNEGVVDWLLACPDKGFFVPIESDSTEAL' A
#
# COMPACT_ATOMS: atom_id res chain seq x y z
N MET A 1 5.49 -12.41 22.39
CA MET A 1 5.30 -10.95 22.46
C MET A 1 3.84 -10.67 22.79
N LYS A 2 3.52 -9.60 23.52
CA LYS A 2 2.13 -9.22 23.86
C LYS A 2 1.94 -7.74 23.61
N THR A 3 0.75 -7.36 23.17
CA THR A 3 0.33 -5.98 22.98
C THR A 3 -1.04 -5.81 23.64
N THR A 4 -1.35 -4.59 24.07
CA THR A 4 -2.56 -4.29 24.83
C THR A 4 -3.50 -3.47 23.95
N MET A 5 -4.80 -3.77 24.04
CA MET A 5 -5.83 -2.96 23.41
C MET A 5 -5.80 -1.54 23.97
N SER A 6 -5.65 -0.54 23.09
CA SER A 6 -5.71 0.85 23.50
C SER A 6 -7.15 1.26 23.85
N THR A 7 -7.32 2.39 24.54
CA THR A 7 -8.63 2.97 24.83
C THR A 7 -9.43 3.34 23.56
N LYS A 8 -8.74 3.47 22.42
CA LYS A 8 -9.33 3.72 21.10
C LYS A 8 -9.66 2.42 20.34
N GLY A 9 -9.49 1.25 20.97
CA GLY A 9 -9.73 -0.05 20.33
C GLY A 9 -8.65 -0.46 19.34
N GLN A 10 -7.43 0.06 19.46
CA GLN A 10 -6.33 -0.28 18.55
C GLN A 10 -5.41 -1.33 19.19
N ILE A 11 -5.01 -2.32 18.40
CA ILE A 11 -3.92 -3.24 18.74
C ILE A 11 -2.67 -2.76 18.01
N VAL A 12 -1.62 -2.42 18.75
CA VAL A 12 -0.36 -1.97 18.16
C VAL A 12 0.49 -3.20 17.81
N LEU A 13 0.86 -3.34 16.54
CA LEU A 13 1.87 -4.34 16.15
C LEU A 13 3.24 -3.96 16.75
N PRO A 14 3.88 -4.89 17.49
CA PRO A 14 5.24 -4.69 17.99
C PRO A 14 6.21 -4.23 16.90
N ALA A 15 7.18 -3.39 17.29
CA ALA A 15 8.12 -2.79 16.34
C ALA A 15 8.96 -3.84 15.63
N GLU A 16 9.30 -4.92 16.33
CA GLU A 16 10.08 -6.04 15.83
C GLU A 16 9.37 -6.74 14.65
N LEU A 17 8.05 -6.97 14.76
CA LEU A 17 7.26 -7.56 13.68
C LEU A 17 7.13 -6.61 12.50
N ARG A 18 6.93 -5.31 12.76
CA ARG A 18 6.85 -4.30 11.69
C ARG A 18 8.14 -4.21 10.89
N GLN A 19 9.30 -4.28 11.55
CA GLN A 19 10.60 -4.24 10.88
C GLN A 19 10.87 -5.54 10.10
N GLN A 20 10.54 -6.69 10.68
CA GLN A 20 10.75 -7.99 10.05
C GLN A 20 9.94 -8.14 8.75
N ASP A 21 8.70 -7.66 8.75
CA ASP A 21 7.74 -7.86 7.66
C ASP A 21 7.55 -6.61 6.78
N ASP A 22 8.41 -5.60 6.94
CA ASP A 22 8.38 -4.32 6.21
C ASP A 22 6.98 -3.68 6.17
N ILE A 23 6.40 -3.54 7.37
CA ILE A 23 5.06 -2.98 7.58
C ILE A 23 5.16 -1.49 7.85
N GLU A 24 4.65 -0.70 6.90
CA GLU A 24 4.68 0.76 6.94
C GLU A 24 3.30 1.35 7.30
N PRO A 25 3.27 2.57 7.86
CA PRO A 25 2.02 3.29 8.10
C PRO A 25 1.20 3.47 6.82
N GLY A 26 -0.11 3.22 6.89
CA GLY A 26 -1.04 3.37 5.77
C GLY A 26 -1.37 2.05 5.05
N GLN A 27 -0.61 0.99 5.29
CA GLN A 27 -0.92 -0.33 4.74
C GLN A 27 -2.20 -0.93 5.36
N GLU A 28 -3.01 -1.55 4.53
CA GLU A 28 -4.30 -2.14 4.92
C GLU A 28 -4.14 -3.62 5.30
N PHE A 29 -4.91 -4.05 6.30
CA PHE A 29 -4.99 -5.44 6.73
C PHE A 29 -6.44 -5.89 6.82
N ASP A 30 -6.72 -7.08 6.32
CA ASP A 30 -7.98 -7.77 6.60
C ASP A 30 -7.91 -8.38 8.00
N VAL A 31 -8.99 -8.24 8.77
CA VAL A 31 -9.11 -8.78 10.13
C VAL A 31 -10.16 -9.87 10.13
N GLU A 32 -9.72 -11.10 10.34
CA GLU A 32 -10.60 -12.27 10.37
C GLU A 32 -10.62 -12.89 11.76
N ARG A 33 -11.81 -13.25 12.24
CA ARG A 33 -11.97 -14.02 13.47
C ARG A 33 -11.90 -15.51 13.15
N ILE A 34 -10.89 -16.20 13.68
CA ILE A 34 -10.72 -17.65 13.50
C ILE A 34 -11.49 -18.41 14.58
N ASP A 35 -11.39 -17.94 15.84
CA ASP A 35 -12.17 -18.46 16.98
C ASP A 35 -12.40 -17.36 18.04
N ARG A 36 -13.04 -17.68 19.16
CA ARG A 36 -13.17 -16.80 20.31
C ARG A 36 -11.80 -16.51 20.93
N GLY A 37 -11.33 -15.28 20.74
CA GLY A 37 -10.04 -14.82 21.26
C GLY A 37 -8.89 -15.00 20.27
N GLU A 38 -9.16 -15.59 19.11
CA GLU A 38 -8.17 -15.79 18.04
C GLU A 38 -8.56 -15.00 16.79
N TYR A 39 -7.67 -14.11 16.39
CA TYR A 39 -7.86 -13.22 15.25
C TYR A 39 -6.62 -13.31 14.35
N ARG A 40 -6.86 -13.33 13.03
CA ARG A 40 -5.82 -13.29 12.01
C ARG A 40 -5.82 -11.92 11.35
N LEU A 41 -4.63 -11.36 11.17
CA LEU A 41 -4.40 -10.17 10.38
C LEU A 41 -3.73 -10.61 9.07
N VAL A 42 -4.32 -10.26 7.93
CA VAL A 42 -3.77 -10.58 6.61
C VAL A 42 -3.46 -9.27 5.90
N ARG A 43 -2.19 -9.03 5.56
CA ARG A 43 -1.78 -7.83 4.81
C ARG A 43 -2.46 -7.87 3.44
N ARG A 44 -3.19 -6.81 3.10
CA ARG A 44 -3.74 -6.68 1.74
C ARG A 44 -2.60 -6.33 0.81
N SER A 45 -2.59 -6.96 -0.36
CA SER A 45 -1.71 -6.51 -1.45
C SER A 45 -2.01 -5.03 -1.73
N PRO A 46 -0.98 -4.22 -2.04
CA PRO A 46 -1.17 -2.84 -2.48
C PRO A 46 -2.24 -2.78 -3.57
N ARG A 47 -2.93 -1.64 -3.69
CA ARG A 47 -3.91 -1.47 -4.77
C ARG A 47 -3.19 -1.71 -6.10
N PRO A 48 -3.85 -2.30 -7.11
CA PRO A 48 -3.27 -2.38 -8.43
C PRO A 48 -2.76 -1.01 -8.88
N ASN A 49 -1.50 -0.96 -9.31
CA ASN A 49 -0.78 0.23 -9.74
C ASN A 49 -0.36 1.22 -8.63
N GLU A 50 -0.47 0.86 -7.35
CA GLU A 50 0.12 1.65 -6.26
C GLU A 50 1.64 1.76 -6.46
N GLY A 51 2.18 2.99 -6.40
CA GLY A 51 3.58 3.27 -6.66
C GLY A 51 4.01 3.29 -8.14
N VAL A 52 3.11 3.01 -9.10
CA VAL A 52 3.46 3.02 -10.53
C VAL A 52 3.83 4.42 -11.01
N VAL A 53 3.12 5.46 -10.55
CA VAL A 53 3.45 6.85 -10.93
C VAL A 53 4.82 7.24 -10.37
N ASP A 54 5.11 6.92 -9.11
CA ASP A 54 6.41 7.19 -8.51
C ASP A 54 7.52 6.43 -9.23
N TRP A 55 7.27 5.19 -9.63
CA TRP A 55 8.19 4.39 -10.44
C TRP A 55 8.45 5.01 -11.83
N LEU A 56 7.40 5.46 -12.53
CA LEU A 56 7.54 6.18 -13.81
C LEU A 56 8.31 7.49 -13.63
N LEU A 57 8.06 8.22 -12.54
CA LEU A 57 8.78 9.44 -12.19
C LEU A 57 10.20 9.17 -11.68
N ALA A 58 10.54 7.95 -11.28
CA ALA A 58 11.90 7.54 -10.96
C ALA A 58 12.74 7.23 -12.21
N CYS A 59 12.14 7.21 -13.41
CA CYS A 59 12.87 7.00 -14.67
C CYS A 59 14.04 8.00 -14.78
N PRO A 60 15.31 7.53 -14.85
CA PRO A 60 16.47 8.40 -14.88
C PRO A 60 16.54 9.24 -16.16
N ASP A 61 15.97 8.72 -17.25
CA ASP A 61 15.85 9.43 -18.51
C ASP A 61 14.60 10.32 -18.50
N LYS A 62 14.80 11.63 -18.60
CA LYS A 62 13.75 12.65 -18.55
C LYS A 62 13.54 13.26 -19.93
N GLY A 63 12.30 13.61 -20.24
CA GLY A 63 11.95 14.24 -21.52
C GLY A 63 11.77 13.25 -22.68
N PHE A 64 11.69 11.95 -22.41
CA PHE A 64 11.33 10.95 -23.41
C PHE A 64 9.93 11.18 -24.00
N PHE A 65 8.98 11.62 -23.16
CA PHE A 65 7.66 12.04 -23.61
C PHE A 65 7.70 13.52 -24.03
N VAL A 66 7.77 13.75 -25.33
CA VAL A 66 7.62 15.07 -25.93
C VAL A 66 6.13 15.28 -26.24
N PRO A 67 5.52 16.43 -25.88
CA PRO A 67 4.17 16.76 -26.29
C PRO A 67 4.08 16.71 -27.82
N ILE A 68 3.18 15.86 -28.33
CA ILE A 68 2.75 15.91 -29.73
C ILE A 68 1.67 16.97 -29.84
N GLU A 69 1.66 17.72 -30.94
CA GLU A 69 0.53 18.60 -31.24
C GLU A 69 -0.76 17.76 -31.27
N SER A 70 -1.75 18.18 -30.50
CA SER A 70 -3.04 17.53 -30.45
C SER A 70 -3.75 17.76 -31.79
N ASP A 71 -3.80 16.74 -32.63
CA ASP A 71 -4.58 16.79 -33.87
C ASP A 71 -6.00 16.24 -33.66
N SER A 72 -6.97 16.75 -34.41
CA SER A 72 -8.38 16.37 -34.27
C SER A 72 -8.60 14.99 -34.88
N THR A 73 -9.25 14.08 -34.16
CA THR A 73 -9.61 12.75 -34.68
C THR A 73 -10.79 12.77 -35.67
N GLU A 74 -11.25 13.95 -36.08
CA GLU A 74 -12.34 14.11 -37.07
C GLU A 74 -11.98 13.65 -38.50
N ALA A 75 -10.72 13.34 -38.77
CA ALA A 75 -10.25 12.91 -40.09
C ALA A 75 -10.20 11.38 -40.31
N LEU A 76 -10.78 10.56 -39.42
CA LEU A 76 -10.84 9.09 -39.53
C LEU A 76 -12.18 8.56 -40.04
#